data_AF-A0A2S6CDC3-F1
#
_entry.id   AF-A0A2S6CDC3-F1
#
_cell.length_a   1.000
_cell.length_b   1.000
_cell.length_c   1.000
_cell.angle_alpha   90.00
_cell.angle_beta   90.00
_cell.angle_gamma   90.00
#
_symmetry.space_group_name_H-M   'P 1'
#
loop_
_entity.id
_entity.type
_entity.pdbx_description
1 polymer ?
#
loop_
_entity_poly.entity_id
_entity_poly.type
_entity_poly.pdbx_seq_one_letter_code
_entity_poly.pdbx_strand_id
1 'polypeptide(L)'
;MRNWEGMSIQQRSGKLLSIELRKYRVECNDLVEGATKSKYPLQQAEGHIFWAQFAALECGAMAASEGDSFQNREALKREAVLHLDQAQEICKKYPVTGHWYCCVNGHPFTIGECGGAMEQTRCPECNAPIGGQHHQTAAGVTRAQHIERQFGNLRVGE
;
A
#
# COMPACT_ATOMS: atom_id res chain seq x y z
N MET A 1 28.82 -16.41 36.15
CA MET A 1 28.58 -14.97 36.14
C MET A 1 29.69 -14.34 35.31
N ARG A 2 29.42 -13.88 34.08
CA ARG A 2 30.45 -13.26 33.22
C ARG A 2 30.35 -11.75 33.39
N ASN A 3 31.42 -11.16 33.89
CA ASN A 3 31.59 -9.71 34.08
C ASN A 3 31.46 -8.98 32.75
N TRP A 4 30.58 -7.97 32.70
CA TRP A 4 30.34 -7.11 31.53
C TRP A 4 30.86 -5.67 31.73
N GLU A 5 31.67 -5.44 32.76
CA GLU A 5 32.26 -4.14 33.07
C GLU A 5 33.48 -3.88 32.19
N GLY A 6 33.28 -3.25 31.02
CA GLY A 6 34.40 -2.80 30.20
C GLY A 6 34.14 -2.48 28.73
N MET A 7 32.91 -2.64 28.22
CA MET A 7 32.61 -2.23 26.85
C MET A 7 32.28 -0.74 26.82
N SER A 8 33.30 0.08 26.55
CA SER A 8 33.11 1.48 26.21
C SER A 8 32.17 1.58 25.01
N ILE A 9 31.04 2.27 25.21
CA ILE A 9 30.14 2.63 24.13
C ILE A 9 30.89 3.69 23.31
N GLN A 10 31.64 3.23 22.32
CA GLN A 10 32.19 4.11 21.31
C GLN A 10 31.00 4.80 20.64
N GLN A 11 30.82 6.09 20.90
CA GLN A 11 29.90 6.94 20.16
C GLN A 11 30.23 6.80 18.68
N ARG A 12 29.41 6.04 17.96
CA ARG A 12 29.46 6.03 16.50
C ARG A 12 29.15 7.45 16.08
N SER A 13 30.16 8.14 15.56
CA SER A 13 30.00 9.41 14.85
C SER A 13 29.03 9.15 13.70
N GLY A 14 27.74 9.41 13.96
CA GLY A 14 26.69 9.24 12.98
C GLY A 14 26.86 10.29 11.91
N LYS A 15 27.47 9.92 10.78
CA LYS A 15 27.32 10.71 9.56
C LYS A 15 25.83 10.86 9.31
N LEU A 16 25.34 12.09 9.43
CA LEU A 16 23.98 12.45 9.08
C LEU A 16 23.83 12.20 7.57
N LEU A 17 23.25 11.07 7.18
CA LEU A 17 22.85 10.85 5.80
C LEU A 17 21.68 11.81 5.53
N SER A 18 21.97 12.92 4.84
CA SER A 18 20.95 13.83 4.36
C SER A 18 20.20 13.14 3.22
N ILE A 19 19.10 12.47 3.55
CA ILE A 19 18.19 11.88 2.56
C ILE A 19 17.25 13.00 2.10
N GLU A 20 17.41 13.44 0.86
CA GLU A 20 16.52 14.45 0.26
C GLU A 20 15.26 13.76 -0.29
N LEU A 21 14.21 13.73 0.53
CA LEU A 21 12.96 13.06 0.18
C LEU A 21 12.04 13.91 -0.70
N ARG A 22 12.29 15.23 -0.79
CA ARG A 22 11.49 16.18 -1.56
C ARG A 22 11.36 15.77 -3.02
N LYS A 23 12.44 15.24 -3.59
CA LYS A 23 12.48 14.75 -4.97
C LYS A 23 11.40 13.69 -5.22
N TYR A 24 11.23 12.75 -4.28
CA TYR A 24 10.24 11.68 -4.42
C TYR A 24 8.80 12.20 -4.34
N ARG A 25 8.54 13.27 -3.57
CA ARG A 25 7.23 13.93 -3.60
C ARG A 25 6.93 14.57 -4.95
N VAL A 26 7.92 15.17 -5.60
CA VAL A 26 7.75 15.71 -6.96
C VAL A 26 7.47 14.59 -7.95
N GLU A 27 8.21 13.48 -7.88
CA GLU A 27 7.95 12.29 -8.72
C GLU A 27 6.54 11.70 -8.46
N CYS A 28 6.03 11.77 -7.22
CA CYS A 28 4.65 11.39 -6.91
C CYS A 28 3.63 12.29 -7.60
N ASN A 29 3.90 13.60 -7.72
CA ASN A 29 3.03 14.52 -8.47
C ASN A 29 2.98 14.14 -9.96
N ASP A 30 4.14 13.84 -10.55
CA ASP A 30 4.24 13.40 -11.94
C ASP A 30 3.47 12.08 -12.16
N LEU A 31 3.56 11.13 -11.22
CA LEU A 31 2.80 9.89 -11.24
C LEU A 31 1.30 10.15 -11.18
N VAL A 32 0.84 10.98 -10.25
CA VAL A 32 -0.58 11.35 -10.11
C VAL A 32 -1.11 11.99 -11.41
N GLU A 33 -0.35 12.93 -11.97
CA GLU A 33 -0.75 13.61 -13.22
C GLU A 33 -0.80 12.64 -14.40
N GLY A 34 0.24 11.81 -14.57
CA GLY A 34 0.30 10.79 -15.61
C GLY A 34 -0.83 9.79 -15.50
N ALA A 35 -1.07 9.25 -14.30
CA ALA A 35 -2.14 8.31 -14.02
C ALA A 35 -3.53 8.93 -14.26
N THR A 36 -3.72 10.20 -13.91
CA THR A 36 -4.96 10.94 -14.19
C THR A 36 -5.21 11.05 -15.69
N LYS A 37 -4.22 11.47 -16.47
CA LYS A 37 -4.32 11.59 -17.94
C LYS A 37 -4.60 10.26 -18.62
N SER A 38 -3.95 9.19 -18.15
CA SER A 38 -4.05 7.85 -18.71
C SER A 38 -5.20 7.01 -18.12
N LYS A 39 -6.00 7.56 -17.20
CA LYS A 39 -7.16 6.91 -16.56
C LYS A 39 -6.79 5.63 -15.79
N TYR A 40 -5.72 5.71 -15.00
CA TYR A 40 -5.22 4.64 -14.14
C TYR A 40 -5.49 4.97 -12.65
N PRO A 41 -6.70 4.71 -12.13
CA PRO A 41 -7.10 5.17 -10.80
C PRO A 41 -6.30 4.54 -9.66
N LEU A 42 -5.85 3.29 -9.81
CA LEU A 42 -5.03 2.63 -8.79
C LEU A 42 -3.70 3.36 -8.62
N GLN A 43 -3.00 3.61 -9.72
CA GLN A 43 -1.72 4.31 -9.75
C GLN A 43 -1.87 5.77 -9.28
N GLN A 44 -3.02 6.39 -9.57
CA GLN A 44 -3.33 7.72 -9.04
C GLN A 44 -3.43 7.70 -7.51
N ALA A 45 -4.16 6.74 -6.93
CA ALA A 45 -4.26 6.58 -5.48
C ALA A 45 -2.90 6.24 -4.84
N GLU A 46 -2.13 5.35 -5.46
CA GLU A 46 -0.77 5.00 -5.02
C GLU A 46 0.15 6.23 -4.97
N GLY A 47 0.12 7.08 -6.01
CA GLY A 47 0.90 8.31 -6.04
C GLY A 47 0.57 9.25 -4.88
N HIS A 48 -0.70 9.41 -4.54
CA HIS A 48 -1.11 10.19 -3.37
C HIS A 48 -0.66 9.57 -2.04
N ILE A 49 -0.79 8.24 -1.89
CA ILE A 49 -0.34 7.54 -0.68
C ILE A 49 1.18 7.68 -0.50
N PHE A 50 1.96 7.47 -1.56
CA PHE A 50 3.41 7.62 -1.53
C PHE A 50 3.83 9.05 -1.20
N TRP A 51 3.15 10.05 -1.79
CA TRP A 51 3.40 11.45 -1.46
C TRP A 51 3.26 11.69 0.05
N ALA A 52 2.16 11.25 0.66
CA ALA A 52 1.90 11.40 2.08
C ALA A 52 2.93 10.65 2.95
N GLN A 53 3.36 9.46 2.52
CA GLN A 53 4.42 8.70 3.19
C GLN A 53 5.77 9.44 3.19
N PHE A 54 6.18 9.98 2.04
CA PHE A 54 7.42 10.77 1.95
C PHE A 54 7.33 12.04 2.78
N ALA A 55 6.18 12.73 2.79
CA ALA A 55 5.94 13.87 3.67
C ALA A 55 6.08 13.52 5.16
N ALA A 56 5.54 12.38 5.59
CA ALA A 56 5.67 11.90 6.96
C ALA A 56 7.13 11.59 7.34
N LEU A 57 7.88 10.95 6.44
CA LEU A 57 9.30 10.67 6.63
C LEU A 57 10.14 11.94 6.76
N GLU A 58 9.88 12.96 5.92
CA GLU A 58 10.52 14.27 6.02
C GLU A 58 10.21 14.97 7.34
N CYS A 59 8.95 14.93 7.78
CA CYS A 59 8.56 15.49 9.07
C CYS A 59 9.31 14.84 10.25
N GLY A 60 9.61 13.54 10.15
CA GLY A 60 10.40 12.80 11.14
C GLY A 60 11.89 13.15 11.10
N ALA A 61 12.46 13.33 9.90
CA ALA A 61 13.87 13.69 9.72
C ALA A 61 14.19 15.14 10.16
N MET A 62 13.22 16.06 10.05
CA MET A 62 13.40 17.48 10.39
C MET A 62 13.27 17.82 11.88
N ALA A 63 13.14 16.82 12.76
CA ALA A 63 13.03 17.02 14.22
C ALA A 63 14.32 17.56 14.90
N ALA A 64 15.32 18.00 14.14
CA ALA A 64 16.64 18.41 14.61
C ALA A 64 16.97 19.92 14.47
N SER A 65 16.05 20.78 13.99
CA SER A 65 16.30 22.24 13.88
C SER A 65 15.11 23.09 14.37
N GLU A 66 15.39 24.14 15.16
CA GLU A 66 14.39 24.98 15.83
C GLU A 66 13.98 26.22 14.99
N GLY A 67 12.71 26.64 15.14
CA GLY A 67 12.17 27.93 14.67
C GLY A 67 11.38 27.86 13.36
N ASP A 68 12.08 27.90 12.22
CA ASP A 68 11.49 27.92 10.85
C ASP A 68 11.01 26.53 10.38
N SER A 69 11.52 25.48 11.03
CA SER A 69 11.16 24.09 10.77
C SER A 69 9.69 23.78 11.14
N PHE A 70 9.09 24.52 12.09
CA PHE A 70 7.74 24.21 12.57
C PHE A 70 6.65 24.54 11.55
N GLN A 71 6.64 25.76 10.99
CA GLN A 71 5.62 26.17 10.03
C GLN A 71 5.71 25.38 8.72
N ASN A 72 6.94 25.15 8.23
CA ASN A 72 7.18 24.32 7.06
C ASN A 72 6.73 22.87 7.28
N ARG A 73 6.99 22.30 8.47
CA ARG A 73 6.51 20.96 8.84
C ARG A 73 5.00 20.89 8.94
N GLU A 74 4.37 21.91 9.51
CA GLU A 74 2.91 21.96 9.66
C GLU A 74 2.22 22.13 8.31
N ALA A 75 2.73 22.98 7.43
CA ALA A 75 2.25 23.11 6.05
C ALA A 75 2.37 21.77 5.31
N LEU A 76 3.51 21.09 5.45
CA LEU A 76 3.76 19.82 4.82
C LEU A 76 2.81 18.72 5.31
N LYS A 77 2.52 18.68 6.62
CA LYS A 77 1.54 17.76 7.19
C LYS A 77 0.14 17.99 6.63
N ARG A 78 -0.28 19.25 6.50
CA ARG A 78 -1.60 19.59 5.93
C ARG A 78 -1.70 19.13 4.48
N GLU A 79 -0.66 19.37 3.69
CA GLU A 79 -0.61 18.89 2.31
C GLU A 79 -0.66 17.35 2.25
N ALA A 80 0.02 16.65 3.16
CA ALA A 80 -0.04 15.19 3.25
C ALA A 80 -1.47 14.67 3.51
N VAL A 81 -2.22 15.35 4.38
CA VAL A 81 -3.63 15.03 4.64
C VAL A 81 -4.47 15.22 3.38
N LEU A 82 -4.26 16.29 2.61
CA LEU A 82 -4.96 16.49 1.34
C LEU A 82 -4.71 15.36 0.34
N HIS A 83 -3.48 14.86 0.25
CA HIS A 83 -3.18 13.69 -0.57
C HIS A 83 -3.90 12.43 -0.06
N LEU A 84 -3.96 12.19 1.26
CA LEU A 84 -4.71 11.06 1.81
C LEU A 84 -6.20 11.16 1.51
N ASP A 85 -6.80 12.35 1.64
CA ASP A 85 -8.20 12.59 1.29
C ASP A 85 -8.46 12.30 -0.20
N GLN A 86 -7.57 12.73 -1.09
CA GLN A 86 -7.65 12.43 -2.52
C GLN A 86 -7.56 10.93 -2.80
N ALA A 87 -6.62 10.23 -2.16
CA ALA A 87 -6.51 8.77 -2.30
C ALA A 87 -7.79 8.06 -1.85
N GLN A 88 -8.37 8.49 -0.71
CA GLN A 88 -9.64 7.94 -0.23
C GLN A 88 -10.79 8.18 -1.21
N GLU A 89 -10.91 9.39 -1.76
CA GLU A 89 -11.94 9.68 -2.76
C GLU A 89 -11.78 8.84 -4.03
N ILE A 90 -10.54 8.61 -4.48
CA ILE A 90 -10.26 7.70 -5.60
C ILE A 90 -10.71 6.27 -5.25
N CYS A 91 -10.33 5.74 -4.08
CA CYS A 91 -10.72 4.39 -3.66
C CYS A 91 -12.24 4.23 -3.49
N LYS A 92 -12.95 5.26 -2.99
CA LYS A 92 -14.42 5.26 -2.90
C LYS A 92 -15.06 5.25 -4.29
N LYS A 93 -14.50 6.02 -5.23
CA LYS A 93 -15.00 6.14 -6.61
C LYS A 93 -14.72 4.88 -7.44
N TYR A 94 -13.60 4.22 -7.19
CA TYR A 94 -13.14 3.03 -7.89
C TYR A 94 -12.94 1.88 -6.89
N PRO A 95 -14.03 1.27 -6.38
CA PRO A 95 -13.93 0.18 -5.43
C PRO A 95 -13.16 -1.00 -6.05
N VAL A 96 -12.26 -1.60 -5.27
CA VAL A 96 -11.49 -2.77 -5.69
C VAL A 96 -12.45 -3.94 -5.89
N THR A 97 -12.55 -4.45 -7.11
CA THR A 97 -13.36 -5.63 -7.43
C THR A 97 -12.53 -6.89 -7.21
N GLY A 98 -12.34 -7.26 -5.94
CA GLY A 98 -11.92 -8.61 -5.61
C GLY A 98 -13.04 -9.60 -5.94
N HIS A 99 -12.70 -10.73 -6.55
CA HIS A 99 -13.66 -11.80 -6.81
C HIS A 99 -13.43 -12.97 -5.87
N TRP A 100 -14.52 -13.58 -5.41
CA TRP A 100 -14.45 -14.79 -4.60
C TRP A 100 -14.33 -16.01 -5.51
N TYR A 101 -13.45 -16.93 -5.12
CA TYR A 101 -13.20 -18.19 -5.80
C TYR A 101 -13.24 -19.34 -4.82
N CYS A 102 -13.45 -20.54 -5.32
CA CYS A 102 -13.30 -21.78 -4.59
C CYS A 102 -12.20 -22.62 -5.25
N CYS A 103 -11.38 -23.30 -4.44
CA CYS A 103 -10.53 -24.36 -4.96
C CYS A 103 -11.38 -25.55 -5.46
N VAL A 104 -10.76 -26.53 -6.11
CA VAL A 104 -11.44 -27.75 -6.61
C VAL A 104 -12.19 -28.53 -5.50
N ASN A 105 -11.78 -28.36 -4.24
CA ASN A 105 -12.41 -28.98 -3.07
C ASN A 105 -13.42 -28.06 -2.36
N GLY A 106 -13.72 -26.87 -2.90
CA GLY A 106 -14.75 -25.97 -2.38
C GLY A 106 -14.30 -24.89 -1.40
N HIS A 107 -13.06 -24.94 -0.90
CA HIS A 107 -12.56 -23.93 0.05
C HIS A 107 -12.45 -22.52 -0.57
N PRO A 108 -13.03 -21.48 0.07
CA PRO A 108 -13.10 -20.14 -0.49
C PRO A 108 -11.78 -19.37 -0.36
N PHE A 109 -11.48 -18.53 -1.35
CA PHE A 109 -10.38 -17.57 -1.34
C PHE A 109 -10.72 -16.37 -2.24
N THR A 110 -9.94 -15.29 -2.16
CA THR A 110 -10.13 -14.08 -2.98
C THR A 110 -8.95 -13.87 -3.93
N ILE A 111 -9.24 -13.41 -5.14
CA ILE A 111 -8.23 -12.79 -6.02
C ILE A 111 -8.58 -11.30 -6.05
N GLY A 112 -7.73 -10.50 -5.40
CA GLY A 112 -8.03 -9.10 -5.06
C GLY A 112 -7.62 -8.07 -6.11
N GLU A 113 -6.77 -8.43 -7.06
CA GLU A 113 -6.27 -7.52 -8.08
C GLU A 113 -7.09 -7.56 -9.37
N CYS A 114 -7.29 -6.38 -9.98
CA CYS A 114 -8.19 -6.12 -11.11
C CYS A 114 -7.88 -6.93 -12.39
N GLY A 115 -6.74 -7.64 -12.45
CA GLY A 115 -6.37 -8.46 -13.60
C GLY A 115 -6.97 -9.87 -13.59
N GLY A 116 -7.35 -10.41 -12.43
CA GLY A 116 -7.59 -11.84 -12.28
C GLY A 116 -6.31 -12.61 -11.94
N ALA A 117 -6.31 -13.93 -12.12
CA ALA A 117 -5.27 -14.81 -11.59
C ALA A 117 -3.88 -14.60 -12.23
N MET A 118 -2.93 -14.05 -11.48
CA MET A 118 -1.55 -13.81 -11.93
C MET A 118 -0.49 -14.52 -11.09
N GLU A 119 -0.86 -14.96 -9.88
CA GLU A 119 -0.02 -15.75 -9.00
C GLU A 119 -0.70 -17.09 -8.67
N GLN A 120 0.07 -18.17 -8.68
CA GLN A 120 -0.40 -19.52 -8.32
C GLN A 120 0.23 -19.97 -7.01
N THR A 121 -0.61 -20.45 -6.09
CA THR A 121 -0.19 -20.97 -4.78
C THR A 121 -1.02 -22.21 -4.41
N ARG A 122 -1.01 -22.59 -3.13
CA ARG A 122 -1.74 -23.75 -2.60
C ARG A 122 -2.82 -23.34 -1.61
N CYS A 123 -3.96 -24.02 -1.69
CA CYS A 123 -5.04 -23.90 -0.72
C CYS A 123 -4.52 -24.28 0.67
N PRO A 124 -4.69 -23.44 1.71
CA PRO A 124 -4.21 -23.72 3.06
C PRO A 124 -4.93 -24.92 3.72
N GLU A 125 -6.14 -25.26 3.26
CA GLU A 125 -6.96 -26.31 3.86
C GLU A 125 -6.73 -27.69 3.23
N CYS A 126 -6.61 -27.76 1.90
CA CYS A 126 -6.52 -29.04 1.18
C CYS A 126 -5.31 -29.17 0.26
N ASN A 127 -4.43 -28.16 0.23
CA ASN A 127 -3.21 -28.14 -0.57
C ASN A 127 -3.42 -28.21 -2.10
N ALA A 128 -4.67 -28.11 -2.58
CA ALA A 128 -5.01 -28.03 -4.00
C ALA A 128 -4.47 -26.72 -4.62
N PRO A 129 -4.16 -26.70 -5.93
CA PRO A 129 -3.68 -25.49 -6.59
C PRO A 129 -4.78 -24.41 -6.61
N ILE A 130 -4.42 -23.18 -6.25
CA ILE A 130 -5.28 -21.99 -6.27
C ILE A 130 -4.58 -20.81 -6.95
N GLY A 131 -5.33 -19.75 -7.26
CA GLY A 131 -4.80 -18.64 -8.04
C GLY A 131 -4.69 -19.02 -9.52
N GLY A 132 -3.57 -18.70 -10.16
CA GLY A 132 -3.31 -19.03 -11.56
C GLY A 132 -2.30 -18.09 -12.23
N GLN A 133 -2.25 -18.07 -13.56
CA GLN A 133 -1.29 -17.26 -14.32
C GLN A 133 -1.95 -16.72 -15.58
N HIS A 134 -1.46 -15.59 -16.10
CA HIS A 134 -1.96 -14.99 -17.34
C HIS A 134 -3.48 -14.73 -17.34
N HIS A 135 -4.01 -14.33 -16.18
CA HIS A 135 -5.44 -14.13 -15.92
C HIS A 135 -6.29 -15.41 -16.06
N GLN A 136 -5.66 -16.59 -16.07
CA GLN A 136 -6.32 -17.89 -16.11
C GLN A 136 -6.16 -18.58 -14.77
N THR A 137 -7.28 -19.05 -14.21
CA THR A 137 -7.26 -19.76 -12.93
C THR A 137 -6.66 -21.16 -13.06
N ALA A 138 -6.08 -21.66 -11.98
CA ALA A 138 -5.62 -23.04 -11.89
C ALA A 138 -6.78 -24.03 -12.13
N ALA A 139 -6.46 -25.22 -12.64
CA ALA A 139 -7.47 -26.22 -12.98
C ALA A 139 -8.39 -26.55 -11.79
N GLY A 140 -9.71 -26.50 -12.02
CA GLY A 140 -10.73 -26.79 -11.01
C GLY A 140 -11.06 -25.62 -10.07
N VAL A 141 -10.33 -24.50 -10.14
CA VAL A 141 -10.72 -23.26 -9.47
C VAL A 141 -11.95 -22.68 -10.17
N THR A 142 -12.97 -22.33 -9.40
CA THR A 142 -14.22 -21.77 -9.91
C THR A 142 -14.56 -20.47 -9.20
N ARG A 143 -15.24 -19.55 -9.91
CA ARG A 143 -15.71 -18.30 -9.31
C ARG A 143 -16.90 -18.59 -8.39
N ALA A 144 -16.79 -18.19 -7.14
CA ALA A 144 -17.76 -18.46 -6.09
C ALA A 144 -18.91 -17.44 -6.11
N GLN A 145 -19.71 -17.46 -7.19
CA GLN A 145 -20.82 -16.50 -7.38
C GLN A 145 -21.83 -16.49 -6.23
N HIS A 146 -21.98 -17.61 -5.50
CA HIS A 146 -22.86 -17.64 -4.32
C HIS A 146 -22.31 -16.77 -3.18
N ILE A 147 -20.99 -16.76 -2.97
CA ILE A 147 -20.29 -15.95 -1.97
C ILE A 147 -20.37 -14.50 -2.40
N GLU A 148 -20.11 -14.21 -3.67
CA GLU A 148 -20.25 -12.85 -4.20
C GLU A 148 -21.67 -12.30 -4.02
N ARG A 149 -22.71 -13.11 -4.22
CA ARG A 149 -24.10 -12.68 -3.97
C ARG A 149 -24.40 -12.44 -2.49
N GLN A 150 -23.85 -13.26 -1.60
CA GLN A 150 -24.07 -13.15 -0.16
C GLN A 150 -23.29 -11.98 0.47
N PHE A 151 -22.06 -11.75 0.01
CA PHE A 151 -21.12 -10.83 0.64
C PHE A 151 -20.80 -9.59 -0.21
N GLY A 152 -21.21 -9.54 -1.48
CA GLY A 152 -20.98 -8.39 -2.37
C GLY A 152 -21.68 -7.09 -1.96
N ASN A 153 -22.61 -7.18 -1.00
CA ASN A 153 -23.28 -6.04 -0.38
C ASN A 153 -22.74 -5.69 1.01
N LEU A 154 -21.71 -6.39 1.52
CA LEU A 154 -21.08 -6.01 2.78
C LEU A 154 -20.27 -4.74 2.57
N ARG A 155 -20.81 -3.61 3.03
CA ARG A 155 -20.04 -2.38 3.25
C ARG A 155 -19.15 -2.61 4.46
N VAL A 156 -17.85 -2.77 4.26
CA VAL A 156 -16.87 -2.72 5.35
C VAL A 156 -16.59 -1.24 5.62
N GLY A 157 -17.23 -0.70 6.65
CA GLY A 157 -17.05 0.68 7.11
C GLY A 157 -18.37 1.37 7.44
N GLU A 158 -18.76 1.28 8.71
CA GLU A 158 -19.53 2.32 9.43
C GLU A 158 -18.65 2.85 10.57
#